data_AF-A0A534M406-F1
#
_entry.id   AF-A0A534M406-F1
#
_cell.length_a   1.000
_cell.length_b   1.000
_cell.length_c   1.000
_cell.angle_alpha   90.00
_cell.angle_beta   90.00
_cell.angle_gamma   90.00
#
_symmetry.space_group_name_H-M   'P 1'
#
loop_
_entity.id
_entity.type
_entity.pdbx_description
1 polymer ?
#
loop_
_entity_poly.entity_id
_entity_poly.type
_entity_poly.pdbx_seq_one_letter_code
_entity_poly.pdbx_strand_id
1 'polypeptide(L)'
;WAHFRLREMAKLERGAPIDWGGFVAFTVFILSLLLALTVAAYGVSEAATIAGLLVLSAAGLSAFVFLERRHPHPLLDLKLLRIREFTGGLLAQMLNAIAFGAVLLLLSLYFQLVLDKKPLEAGLLIIPTDIATLAAGPLSGRLSDKYGHLPFTTTGLALTSLSLFLFSTTDASTPYPLLVVYMMLLGAGLGFFASPNISSIMGSVPPVRRGIASGFRATFFNVGYTISLNLAILITTFTVPYALVTQIIRSGCNGISAADCILFAQGLKTTYLWLAGLNTLAILPSMLRGRRTNAQKPTLSLIVDP
;
A
#
# COMPACT_ATOMS: atom_id res chain seq x y z
N TRP A 1 13.18 -2.51 -25.24
CA TRP A 1 14.23 -3.01 -24.33
C TRP A 1 13.85 -4.34 -23.66
N ALA A 2 12.75 -4.40 -22.90
CA ALA A 2 12.29 -5.62 -22.20
C ALA A 2 12.12 -6.83 -23.13
N HIS A 3 11.47 -6.66 -24.30
CA HIS A 3 11.30 -7.74 -25.29
C HIS A 3 12.62 -8.28 -25.86
N PHE A 4 13.67 -7.46 -25.94
CA PHE A 4 14.96 -7.85 -26.52
C PHE A 4 15.95 -8.44 -25.51
N ARG A 5 15.75 -8.20 -24.20
CA ARG A 5 16.67 -8.66 -23.15
C ARG A 5 16.12 -9.73 -22.22
N LEU A 6 14.80 -9.83 -22.07
CA LEU A 6 14.18 -10.82 -21.19
C LEU A 6 14.01 -12.13 -21.96
N ARG A 7 14.81 -13.14 -21.60
CA ARG A 7 14.56 -14.53 -21.99
C ARG A 7 13.68 -15.17 -20.92
N GLU A 8 12.61 -15.83 -21.35
CA GLU A 8 11.70 -16.53 -20.45
C GLU A 8 12.37 -17.81 -19.94
N MET A 9 12.93 -17.73 -18.73
CA MET A 9 13.72 -18.81 -18.12
C MET A 9 12.85 -19.86 -17.42
N ALA A 10 11.56 -19.59 -17.22
CA ALA A 10 10.66 -20.47 -16.49
C ALA A 10 9.82 -21.31 -17.45
N LYS A 11 9.96 -22.63 -17.38
CA LYS A 11 8.96 -23.56 -17.93
C LYS A 11 7.73 -23.47 -17.03
N LEU A 12 6.73 -22.70 -17.43
CA LEU A 12 5.40 -22.73 -16.81
C LEU A 12 4.83 -24.15 -16.97
N GLU A 13 4.27 -24.73 -15.91
CA GLU A 13 3.49 -25.96 -16.02
C GLU A 13 2.28 -25.70 -16.92
N ARG A 14 2.40 -26.08 -18.20
CA ARG A 14 1.29 -26.02 -19.14
C ARG A 14 0.24 -27.05 -18.71
N GLY A 15 -0.97 -26.59 -18.35
CA GLY A 15 -2.10 -27.46 -18.04
C GLY A 15 -2.38 -27.71 -16.56
N ALA A 16 -1.78 -26.95 -15.63
CA ALA A 16 -2.19 -27.02 -14.23
C ALA A 16 -3.69 -26.64 -14.10
N PRO A 17 -4.54 -27.48 -13.50
CA PRO A 17 -5.96 -27.19 -13.34
C PRO A 17 -6.15 -25.98 -12.42
N ILE A 18 -6.97 -25.02 -12.86
CA ILE A 18 -7.32 -23.83 -12.07
C ILE A 18 -8.25 -24.24 -10.93
N ASP A 19 -7.91 -23.85 -9.70
CA ASP A 19 -8.81 -23.98 -8.56
C ASP A 19 -9.93 -22.93 -8.62
N TRP A 20 -10.96 -23.20 -9.40
CA TRP A 20 -12.11 -22.30 -9.53
C TRP A 20 -12.86 -22.10 -8.20
N GLY A 21 -12.89 -23.13 -7.35
CA GLY A 21 -13.56 -23.06 -6.05
C GLY A 21 -12.85 -22.10 -5.10
N GLY A 22 -11.54 -22.27 -4.94
CA GLY A 22 -10.69 -21.35 -4.19
C GLY A 22 -10.74 -19.94 -4.78
N PHE A 23 -10.75 -19.80 -6.11
CA PHE A 23 -10.77 -18.49 -6.77
C PHE A 23 -12.05 -17.72 -6.46
N VAL A 24 -13.22 -18.37 -6.57
CA VAL A 24 -14.51 -17.76 -6.27
C VAL A 24 -14.60 -17.42 -4.78
N ALA A 25 -14.22 -18.34 -3.89
CA ALA A 25 -14.25 -18.11 -2.44
C ALA A 25 -13.36 -16.93 -2.03
N PHE A 26 -12.14 -16.85 -2.57
CA PHE A 26 -11.21 -15.74 -2.32
C PHE A 26 -11.71 -14.42 -2.90
N THR A 27 -12.30 -14.45 -4.09
CA THR A 27 -12.90 -13.27 -4.72
C THR A 27 -14.06 -12.74 -3.89
N VAL A 28 -14.97 -13.60 -3.44
CA VAL A 28 -16.07 -13.23 -2.53
C VAL A 28 -15.52 -12.65 -1.24
N PHE A 29 -14.51 -13.28 -0.63
CA PHE A 29 -13.85 -12.79 0.57
C PHE A 29 -13.30 -11.37 0.40
N ILE A 30 -12.45 -11.14 -0.61
CA ILE A 30 -11.82 -9.83 -0.82
C ILE A 30 -12.84 -8.79 -1.20
N LEU A 31 -13.75 -9.08 -2.15
CA LEU A 31 -14.73 -8.10 -2.61
C LEU A 31 -15.65 -7.65 -1.46
N SER A 32 -16.20 -8.60 -0.69
CA SER A 32 -17.07 -8.26 0.44
C SER A 32 -16.32 -7.52 1.54
N LEU A 33 -15.06 -7.88 1.83
CA LEU A 33 -14.22 -7.16 2.80
C LEU A 33 -13.97 -5.71 2.37
N LEU A 34 -13.47 -5.52 1.15
CA LEU A 34 -13.14 -4.20 0.62
C LEU A 34 -14.38 -3.33 0.47
N LEU A 35 -15.52 -3.92 0.07
CA LEU A 35 -16.79 -3.21 -0.04
C LEU A 35 -17.32 -2.80 1.34
N ALA A 36 -17.26 -3.68 2.34
CA ALA A 36 -17.65 -3.37 3.72
C ALA A 36 -16.86 -2.16 4.24
N LEU A 37 -15.54 -2.19 4.06
CA LEU A 37 -14.65 -1.10 4.45
C LEU A 37 -14.95 0.19 3.66
N THR A 38 -15.16 0.10 2.35
CA THR A 38 -15.43 1.28 1.53
C THR A 38 -16.75 1.95 1.95
N VAL A 39 -17.80 1.16 2.11
CA VAL A 39 -19.12 1.65 2.50
C VAL A 39 -19.11 2.25 3.91
N ALA A 40 -18.38 1.63 4.84
CA ALA A 40 -18.18 2.16 6.18
C ALA A 40 -17.47 3.54 6.16
N ALA A 41 -16.50 3.72 5.26
CA ALA A 41 -15.76 4.98 5.12
C ALA A 41 -16.69 6.15 4.73
N TYR A 42 -17.57 5.93 3.74
CA TYR A 42 -18.42 6.99 3.20
C TYR A 42 -19.69 7.25 4.04
N GLY A 43 -20.00 6.40 5.03
CA GLY A 43 -21.15 6.57 5.91
C GLY A 43 -22.51 6.51 5.18
N VAL A 44 -22.58 5.80 4.04
CA VAL A 44 -23.76 5.79 3.15
C VAL A 44 -24.73 4.64 3.41
N SER A 45 -24.37 3.66 4.24
CA SER A 45 -25.17 2.45 4.41
C SER A 45 -25.41 2.09 5.87
N GLU A 46 -26.49 1.36 6.09
CA GLU A 46 -26.91 0.87 7.41
C GLU A 46 -25.90 -0.12 7.99
N ALA A 47 -25.82 -0.15 9.32
CA ALA A 47 -24.97 -1.08 10.06
C ALA A 47 -25.24 -2.55 9.69
N ALA A 48 -26.49 -2.89 9.35
CA ALA A 48 -26.88 -4.22 8.90
C ALA A 48 -26.19 -4.63 7.58
N THR A 49 -26.06 -3.71 6.62
CA THR A 49 -25.38 -3.97 5.33
C THR A 49 -23.88 -4.22 5.55
N ILE A 50 -23.24 -3.41 6.39
CA ILE A 50 -21.81 -3.57 6.72
C ILE A 50 -21.60 -4.91 7.44
N ALA A 51 -22.44 -5.24 8.42
CA ALA A 51 -22.38 -6.51 9.13
C ALA A 51 -22.58 -7.70 8.19
N GLY A 52 -23.55 -7.62 7.27
CA GLY A 52 -23.81 -8.65 6.26
C GLY A 52 -22.60 -8.88 5.34
N LEU A 53 -21.94 -7.81 4.89
CA LEU A 53 -20.72 -7.91 4.08
C LEU A 53 -19.54 -8.49 4.86
N LEU A 54 -19.39 -8.15 6.15
CA LEU A 54 -18.34 -8.74 7.00
C LEU A 54 -18.59 -10.23 7.27
N VAL A 55 -19.84 -10.63 7.48
CA VAL A 55 -20.23 -12.05 7.61
C VAL A 55 -19.96 -12.81 6.31
N LEU A 56 -20.33 -12.24 5.16
CA LEU A 56 -20.04 -12.82 3.85
C LEU A 56 -18.54 -12.95 3.61
N SER A 57 -17.75 -11.96 4.06
CA SER A 57 -16.29 -12.00 4.00
C SER A 57 -15.71 -13.13 4.87
N ALA A 58 -16.15 -13.23 6.13
CA ALA A 58 -15.71 -14.29 7.03
C ALA A 58 -16.08 -15.69 6.50
N ALA A 59 -17.27 -15.84 5.93
CA ALA A 59 -17.71 -17.07 5.28
C ALA A 59 -16.86 -17.40 4.04
N GLY A 60 -16.59 -16.42 3.17
CA GLY A 60 -15.74 -16.57 2.00
C GLY A 60 -14.30 -16.95 2.36
N LEU A 61 -13.74 -16.34 3.41
CA LEU A 61 -12.40 -16.68 3.91
C LEU A 61 -12.35 -18.11 4.47
N SER A 62 -13.37 -18.49 5.23
CA SER A 62 -13.47 -19.83 5.81
C SER A 62 -13.59 -20.90 4.73
N ALA A 63 -14.44 -20.66 3.73
CA ALA A 63 -14.59 -21.52 2.55
C ALA A 63 -13.29 -21.61 1.76
N PHE A 64 -12.62 -20.47 1.53
CA PHE A 64 -11.33 -20.41 0.85
C PHE A 64 -10.29 -21.27 1.58
N VAL A 65 -10.07 -21.04 2.89
CA VAL A 65 -9.09 -21.80 3.68
C VAL A 65 -9.38 -23.30 3.66
N PHE A 66 -10.66 -23.70 3.69
CA PHE A 66 -11.05 -25.10 3.65
C PHE A 66 -10.80 -25.76 2.29
N LEU A 67 -11.17 -25.10 1.19
CA LEU A 67 -10.98 -25.58 -0.18
C LEU A 67 -9.49 -25.65 -0.53
N GLU A 68 -8.76 -24.58 -0.21
CA GLU A 68 -7.33 -24.41 -0.49
C GLU A 68 -6.48 -25.48 0.20
N ARG A 69 -6.82 -25.84 1.45
CA ARG A 69 -6.10 -26.89 2.19
C ARG A 69 -6.27 -28.29 1.60
N ARG A 70 -7.32 -28.51 0.79
CA ARG A 70 -7.64 -29.80 0.17
C ARG A 70 -7.23 -29.88 -1.30
N HIS A 71 -6.98 -28.74 -1.96
CA HIS A 71 -6.67 -28.69 -3.38
C HIS A 71 -5.19 -29.04 -3.64
N PRO A 72 -4.88 -29.92 -4.63
CA PRO A 72 -3.50 -30.31 -4.96
C PRO A 72 -2.67 -29.17 -5.59
N HIS A 73 -3.33 -28.20 -6.22
CA HIS A 73 -2.71 -27.00 -6.80
C HIS A 73 -3.32 -25.74 -6.15
N PRO A 74 -2.85 -25.33 -4.96
CA PRO A 74 -3.37 -24.15 -4.26
C PRO A 74 -3.10 -22.85 -5.03
N LEU A 75 -4.09 -21.95 -5.06
CA LEU A 75 -3.98 -20.57 -5.54
C LEU A 75 -3.00 -19.72 -4.73
N LEU A 76 -3.03 -19.84 -3.41
CA LEU A 76 -2.16 -19.18 -2.45
C LEU A 76 -1.33 -20.22 -1.71
N ASP A 77 -0.10 -20.39 -2.18
CA ASP A 77 0.89 -21.19 -1.49
C ASP A 77 1.33 -20.53 -0.17
N LEU A 78 0.64 -20.86 0.92
CA LEU A 78 0.90 -20.36 2.27
C LEU A 78 2.32 -20.67 2.76
N LYS A 79 3.03 -21.62 2.13
CA LYS A 79 4.44 -21.93 2.45
C LYS A 79 5.34 -20.73 2.16
N LEU A 80 4.97 -19.86 1.21
CA LEU A 80 5.71 -18.62 0.93
C LEU A 80 5.71 -17.66 2.13
N LEU A 81 4.64 -17.64 2.94
CA LEU A 81 4.56 -16.82 4.15
C LEU A 81 5.52 -17.27 5.26
N ARG A 82 6.13 -18.45 5.13
CA ARG A 82 7.19 -18.90 6.04
C ARG A 82 8.54 -18.26 5.72
N ILE A 83 8.72 -17.72 4.51
CA ILE A 83 9.93 -17.04 4.07
C ILE A 83 9.95 -15.64 4.69
N ARG A 84 10.91 -15.39 5.60
CA ARG A 84 11.00 -14.13 6.35
C ARG A 84 11.14 -12.90 5.44
N GLU A 85 11.92 -13.00 4.37
CA GLU A 85 12.10 -11.93 3.39
C GLU A 85 10.78 -11.61 2.66
N PHE A 86 10.03 -12.64 2.26
CA PHE A 86 8.72 -12.51 1.62
C PHE A 86 7.68 -11.86 2.55
N THR A 87 7.52 -12.39 3.77
CA THR A 87 6.52 -11.91 4.73
C THR A 87 6.85 -10.54 5.27
N GLY A 88 8.11 -10.27 5.62
CA GLY A 88 8.55 -8.91 5.96
C GLY A 88 8.32 -7.96 4.78
N GLY A 89 8.54 -8.44 3.56
CA GLY A 89 8.14 -7.90 2.25
C GLY A 89 6.74 -7.31 2.25
N LEU A 90 5.79 -8.22 2.37
CA LEU A 90 4.36 -7.96 2.32
C LEU A 90 3.90 -7.07 3.47
N LEU A 91 4.36 -7.32 4.70
CA LEU A 91 3.94 -6.55 5.87
C LEU A 91 4.39 -5.10 5.82
N ALA A 92 5.65 -4.83 5.46
CA ALA A 92 6.10 -3.44 5.33
C ALA A 92 5.37 -2.73 4.18
N GLN A 93 5.06 -3.45 3.08
CA GLN A 93 4.28 -2.86 1.98
C GLN A 93 2.85 -2.54 2.40
N MET A 94 2.21 -3.45 3.14
CA MET A 94 0.86 -3.23 3.65
C MET A 94 0.83 -2.03 4.60
N LEU A 95 1.74 -1.95 5.56
CA LEU A 95 1.82 -0.83 6.50
C LEU A 95 2.11 0.50 5.79
N ASN A 96 3.03 0.51 4.81
CA ASN A 96 3.28 1.70 3.99
C ASN A 96 2.06 2.10 3.13
N ALA A 97 1.30 1.11 2.61
CA ALA A 97 0.06 1.37 1.89
C ALA A 97 -1.04 1.92 2.82
N ILE A 98 -1.14 1.43 4.07
CA ILE A 98 -2.04 1.98 5.10
C ILE A 98 -1.64 3.43 5.44
N ALA A 99 -0.35 3.74 5.51
CA ALA A 99 0.11 5.08 5.84
C ALA A 99 -0.12 6.10 4.70
N PHE A 100 0.12 5.70 3.45
CA PHE A 100 0.04 6.62 2.31
C PHE A 100 -1.34 6.64 1.61
N GLY A 101 -2.15 5.58 1.68
CA GLY A 101 -3.32 5.42 0.83
C GLY A 101 -4.36 6.56 0.90
N ALA A 102 -4.55 7.16 2.08
CA ALA A 102 -5.44 8.29 2.28
C ALA A 102 -4.80 9.64 1.89
N VAL A 103 -3.47 9.73 1.85
CA VAL A 103 -2.73 10.99 1.75
C VAL A 103 -3.10 11.79 0.51
N LEU A 104 -3.25 11.12 -0.65
CA LEU A 104 -3.64 11.78 -1.89
C LEU A 104 -5.01 12.48 -1.77
N LEU A 105 -5.98 11.79 -1.15
CA LEU A 105 -7.30 12.37 -0.90
C LEU A 105 -7.20 13.52 0.11
N LEU A 106 -6.51 13.30 1.23
CA LEU A 106 -6.36 14.33 2.28
C LEU A 106 -5.65 15.58 1.75
N LEU A 107 -4.66 15.42 0.88
CA LEU A 107 -3.92 16.52 0.27
C LEU A 107 -4.77 17.27 -0.76
N SER A 108 -5.57 16.54 -1.53
CA SER A 108 -6.57 17.14 -2.43
C SER A 108 -7.62 17.94 -1.65
N LEU A 109 -8.13 17.39 -0.54
CA LEU A 109 -9.05 18.10 0.36
C LEU A 109 -8.36 19.30 1.02
N TYR A 110 -7.09 19.18 1.42
CA TYR A 110 -6.34 20.32 1.96
C TYR A 110 -6.29 21.48 0.96
N PHE A 111 -5.93 21.21 -0.30
CA PHE A 111 -5.90 22.26 -1.33
C PHE A 111 -7.26 22.88 -1.62
N GLN A 112 -8.30 22.06 -1.66
CA GLN A 112 -9.65 22.54 -1.96
C GLN A 112 -10.25 23.32 -0.78
N LEU A 113 -10.08 22.83 0.45
CA LEU A 113 -10.77 23.36 1.63
C LEU A 113 -9.99 24.46 2.35
N VAL A 114 -8.65 24.36 2.39
CA VAL A 114 -7.79 25.30 3.13
C VAL A 114 -7.24 26.39 2.22
N LEU A 115 -6.91 26.04 0.97
CA LEU A 115 -6.32 26.96 -0.02
C LEU A 115 -7.30 27.42 -1.10
N ASP A 116 -8.59 27.07 -0.95
CA ASP A 116 -9.71 27.46 -1.81
C ASP A 116 -9.43 27.21 -3.31
N LYS A 117 -8.82 26.06 -3.61
CA LYS A 117 -8.49 25.65 -4.99
C LYS A 117 -9.61 24.83 -5.61
N LYS A 118 -9.77 24.99 -6.92
CA LYS A 118 -10.68 24.13 -7.69
C LYS A 118 -10.17 22.68 -7.70
N PRO A 119 -11.04 21.67 -7.84
CA PRO A 119 -10.62 20.27 -7.87
C PRO A 119 -9.54 19.96 -8.93
N LEU A 120 -9.65 20.57 -10.12
CA LEU A 120 -8.65 20.41 -11.19
C LEU A 120 -7.29 20.98 -10.78
N GLU A 121 -7.28 22.16 -10.15
CA GLU A 121 -6.06 22.80 -9.67
C GLU A 121 -5.43 22.00 -8.54
N ALA A 122 -6.22 21.52 -7.58
CA ALA A 122 -5.73 20.65 -6.50
C ALA A 122 -5.05 19.38 -7.05
N GLY A 123 -5.62 18.76 -8.09
CA GLY A 123 -5.00 17.63 -8.77
C GLY A 123 -3.64 17.98 -9.41
N LEU A 124 -3.55 19.14 -10.08
CA LEU A 124 -2.29 19.62 -10.68
C LEU A 124 -1.22 19.93 -9.62
N LEU A 125 -1.62 20.44 -8.46
CA LEU A 125 -0.70 20.78 -7.36
C LEU A 125 -0.08 19.55 -6.69
N ILE A 126 -0.65 18.34 -6.87
CA ILE A 126 -0.15 17.08 -6.28
C ILE A 126 0.93 16.42 -7.17
N ILE A 127 1.03 16.80 -8.44
CA ILE A 127 1.97 16.26 -9.45
C ILE A 127 3.43 16.11 -8.95
N PRO A 128 4.00 17.03 -8.15
CA PRO A 128 5.37 16.86 -7.66
C PRO A 128 5.64 15.52 -6.95
N THR A 129 4.62 14.96 -6.29
CA THR A 129 4.70 13.64 -5.64
C THR A 129 5.00 12.53 -6.65
N ASP A 130 4.29 12.53 -7.79
CA ASP A 130 4.43 11.49 -8.81
C ASP A 130 5.74 11.64 -9.58
N ILE A 131 6.17 12.89 -9.85
CA ILE A 131 7.48 13.17 -10.48
C ILE A 131 8.62 12.63 -9.61
N ALA A 132 8.58 12.90 -8.30
CA ALA A 132 9.58 12.40 -7.37
C ALA A 132 9.58 10.86 -7.29
N THR A 133 8.40 10.24 -7.28
CA THR A 133 8.25 8.78 -7.30
C THR A 133 8.83 8.17 -8.57
N LEU A 134 8.53 8.77 -9.73
CA LEU A 134 9.01 8.34 -11.04
C LEU A 134 10.54 8.43 -11.15
N ALA A 135 11.15 9.46 -10.56
CA ALA A 135 12.60 9.61 -10.54
C ALA A 135 13.28 8.65 -9.55
N ALA A 136 12.73 8.51 -8.33
CA ALA A 136 13.32 7.70 -7.27
C ALA A 136 13.19 6.18 -7.51
N GLY A 137 12.14 5.72 -8.20
CA GLY A 137 11.90 4.29 -8.45
C GLY A 137 13.03 3.59 -9.22
N PRO A 138 13.40 4.05 -10.44
CA PRO A 138 14.51 3.47 -11.20
C PRO A 138 15.87 3.66 -10.51
N LEU A 139 16.09 4.81 -9.90
CA LEU A 139 17.34 5.12 -9.19
C LEU A 139 17.57 4.13 -8.04
N SER A 140 16.56 3.95 -7.19
CA SER A 140 16.61 3.03 -6.06
C SER A 140 16.72 1.57 -6.52
N GLY A 141 16.02 1.18 -7.59
CA GLY A 141 16.14 -0.17 -8.17
C GLY A 141 17.59 -0.48 -8.55
N ARG A 142 18.21 0.36 -9.38
CA ARG A 142 19.60 0.18 -9.84
C ARG A 142 20.61 0.16 -8.68
N LEU A 143 20.41 1.02 -7.68
CA LEU A 143 21.30 1.07 -6.53
C LEU A 143 21.08 -0.13 -5.59
N SER A 144 19.85 -0.61 -5.45
CA SER A 144 19.52 -1.77 -4.62
C SER A 144 20.06 -3.08 -5.18
N ASP A 145 20.17 -3.20 -6.50
CA ASP A 145 20.81 -4.35 -7.14
C ASP A 145 22.29 -4.44 -6.77
N LYS A 146 22.96 -3.30 -6.52
CA LYS A 146 24.38 -3.22 -6.16
C LYS A 146 24.65 -3.30 -4.66
N TYR A 147 23.87 -2.60 -3.84
CA TYR A 147 24.13 -2.46 -2.40
C TYR A 147 23.14 -3.23 -1.51
N GLY A 148 22.23 -3.99 -2.10
CA GLY A 148 21.16 -4.72 -1.40
C GLY A 148 19.91 -3.86 -1.17
N HIS A 149 18.76 -4.51 -0.94
CA HIS A 149 17.46 -3.83 -0.85
C HIS A 149 17.22 -3.10 0.49
N LEU A 150 17.70 -3.65 1.61
CA LEU A 150 17.44 -3.16 2.97
C LEU A 150 17.70 -1.65 3.19
N PRO A 151 18.87 -1.09 2.80
CA PRO A 151 19.12 0.34 3.05
C PRO A 151 18.12 1.22 2.28
N PHE A 152 17.76 0.85 1.04
CA PHE A 152 16.82 1.63 0.24
C PHE A 152 15.38 1.47 0.71
N THR A 153 14.94 0.26 1.08
CA THR A 153 13.59 0.07 1.62
C THR A 153 13.42 0.79 2.95
N THR A 154 14.43 0.75 3.82
CA THR A 154 14.39 1.44 5.12
C THR A 154 14.43 2.95 4.95
N THR A 155 15.30 3.47 4.08
CA THR A 155 15.36 4.90 3.77
C THR A 155 14.06 5.40 3.15
N GLY A 156 13.46 4.62 2.23
CA GLY A 156 12.17 4.95 1.64
C GLY A 156 11.07 5.08 2.68
N LEU A 157 10.96 4.11 3.60
CA LEU A 157 10.00 4.18 4.71
C LEU A 157 10.28 5.33 5.66
N ALA A 158 11.55 5.63 5.95
CA ALA A 158 11.92 6.77 6.78
C ALA A 158 11.54 8.11 6.12
N LEU A 159 11.79 8.26 4.81
CA LEU A 159 11.41 9.44 4.04
C LEU A 159 9.89 9.63 3.97
N THR A 160 9.13 8.55 3.75
CA THR A 160 7.67 8.59 3.81
C THR A 160 7.20 9.02 5.21
N SER A 161 7.77 8.45 6.27
CA SER A 161 7.41 8.81 7.66
C SER A 161 7.73 10.28 7.97
N LEU A 162 8.90 10.74 7.54
CA LEU A 162 9.32 12.13 7.69
C LEU A 162 8.39 13.08 6.94
N SER A 163 8.03 12.75 5.70
CA SER A 163 7.09 13.55 4.91
C SER A 163 5.72 13.64 5.58
N LEU A 164 5.15 12.52 6.05
CA LEU A 164 3.89 12.51 6.79
C LEU A 164 3.98 13.35 8.07
N PHE A 165 5.09 13.25 8.80
CA PHE A 165 5.33 14.11 9.95
C PHE A 165 5.38 15.60 9.55
N LEU A 166 6.05 15.96 8.47
CA LEU A 166 6.10 17.34 7.99
C LEU A 166 4.72 17.86 7.56
N PHE A 167 3.90 17.02 6.91
CA PHE A 167 2.51 17.37 6.62
C PHE A 167 1.69 17.64 7.88
N SER A 168 1.97 16.96 9.00
CA SER A 168 1.31 17.26 10.28
C SER A 168 1.61 18.66 10.83
N THR A 169 2.70 19.29 10.39
CA THR A 169 3.10 20.65 10.79
C THR A 169 2.53 21.75 9.89
N THR A 170 1.79 21.39 8.84
CA THR A 170 1.29 22.33 7.84
C THR A 170 0.07 23.11 8.32
N ASP A 171 0.12 24.44 8.24
CA ASP A 171 -0.98 25.37 8.50
C ASP A 171 -1.50 26.05 7.22
N ALA A 172 -2.63 26.75 7.33
CA ALA A 172 -3.22 27.52 6.22
C ALA A 172 -2.28 28.58 5.64
N SER A 173 -1.31 29.08 6.42
CA SER A 173 -0.30 30.04 5.98
C SER A 173 0.93 29.39 5.34
N THR A 174 0.97 28.05 5.22
CA THR A 174 2.14 27.34 4.71
C THR A 174 2.36 27.67 3.23
N PRO A 175 3.56 28.16 2.85
CA PRO A 175 3.82 28.52 1.46
C PRO A 175 3.86 27.26 0.60
N TYR A 176 3.26 27.34 -0.60
CA TYR A 176 3.20 26.21 -1.53
C TYR A 176 4.57 25.59 -1.86
N PRO A 177 5.67 26.34 -2.06
CA PRO A 177 6.99 25.74 -2.27
C PRO A 177 7.44 24.79 -1.16
N LEU A 178 7.03 25.03 0.09
CA LEU A 178 7.34 24.15 1.22
C LEU A 178 6.53 22.85 1.13
N LEU A 179 5.26 22.93 0.71
CA LEU A 179 4.43 21.75 0.42
C LEU A 179 5.03 20.90 -0.70
N VAL A 180 5.59 21.53 -1.73
CA VAL A 180 6.29 20.82 -2.82
C VAL A 180 7.47 20.02 -2.27
N VAL A 181 8.23 20.55 -1.32
CA VAL A 181 9.31 19.79 -0.65
C VAL A 181 8.76 18.58 0.07
N TYR A 182 7.66 18.72 0.81
CA TYR A 182 7.04 17.60 1.54
C TYR A 182 6.53 16.52 0.58
N MET A 183 5.91 16.91 -0.54
CA MET A 183 5.46 16.02 -1.61
C MET A 183 6.61 15.31 -2.30
N MET A 184 7.70 16.01 -2.59
CA MET A 184 8.88 15.40 -3.18
C MET A 184 9.52 14.39 -2.23
N LEU A 185 9.56 14.68 -0.92
CA LEU A 185 10.02 13.72 0.09
C LEU A 185 9.11 12.49 0.15
N LEU A 186 7.79 12.68 0.07
CA LEU A 186 6.82 11.58 0.02
C LEU A 186 7.06 10.69 -1.19
N GLY A 187 7.09 11.29 -2.38
CA GLY A 187 7.27 10.57 -3.63
C GLY A 187 8.62 9.87 -3.71
N ALA A 188 9.69 10.53 -3.26
CA ALA A 188 10.99 9.90 -3.11
C ALA A 188 10.93 8.69 -2.18
N GLY A 189 10.29 8.82 -1.01
CA GLY A 189 10.10 7.72 -0.06
C GLY A 189 9.38 6.52 -0.67
N LEU A 190 8.27 6.76 -1.37
CA LEU A 190 7.51 5.74 -2.09
C LEU A 190 8.36 5.06 -3.18
N GLY A 191 9.10 5.83 -3.98
CA GLY A 191 9.97 5.30 -5.04
C GLY A 191 11.12 4.46 -4.49
N PHE A 192 11.80 4.95 -3.45
CA PHE A 192 12.91 4.25 -2.77
C PHE A 192 12.46 2.96 -2.09
N PHE A 193 11.22 2.91 -1.62
CA PHE A 193 10.65 1.71 -1.04
C PHE A 193 10.18 0.71 -2.11
N ALA A 194 9.35 1.15 -3.06
CA ALA A 194 8.58 0.26 -3.93
C ALA A 194 9.46 -0.67 -4.79
N SER A 195 10.44 -0.12 -5.51
CA SER A 195 11.24 -0.88 -6.47
C SER A 195 12.13 -1.95 -5.79
N PRO A 196 12.96 -1.60 -4.79
CA PRO A 196 13.74 -2.60 -4.04
C PRO A 196 12.88 -3.60 -3.28
N ASN A 197 11.72 -3.18 -2.75
CA ASN A 197 10.79 -4.06 -2.05
C ASN A 197 10.20 -5.12 -2.98
N ILE A 198 9.76 -4.73 -4.18
CA ILE A 198 9.23 -5.66 -5.18
C ILE A 198 10.33 -6.65 -5.60
N SER A 199 11.54 -6.17 -5.86
CA SER A 199 12.68 -7.01 -6.24
C SER A 199 13.01 -8.05 -5.14
N SER A 200 13.02 -7.65 -3.87
CA SER A 200 13.22 -8.53 -2.72
C SER A 200 12.12 -9.60 -2.61
N ILE A 201 10.85 -9.21 -2.66
CA ILE A 201 9.71 -10.16 -2.60
C ILE A 201 9.80 -11.18 -3.74
N MET A 202 9.96 -10.72 -4.98
CA MET A 202 10.01 -11.60 -6.15
C MET A 202 11.29 -12.42 -6.24
N GLY A 203 12.38 -11.92 -5.67
CA GLY A 203 13.67 -12.59 -5.59
C GLY A 203 13.72 -13.68 -4.51
N SER A 204 12.89 -13.57 -3.47
CA SER A 204 12.82 -14.53 -2.37
C SER A 204 12.05 -15.82 -2.69
N VAL A 205 11.32 -15.85 -3.82
CA VAL A 205 10.46 -16.96 -4.21
C VAL A 205 10.96 -17.66 -5.50
N PRO A 206 10.74 -18.99 -5.64
CA PRO A 206 11.07 -19.71 -6.86
C PRO A 206 10.38 -19.09 -8.09
N PRO A 207 11.03 -19.06 -9.28
CA PRO A 207 10.46 -18.46 -10.49
C PRO A 207 9.04 -18.94 -10.84
N VAL A 208 8.76 -20.24 -10.66
CA VAL A 208 7.45 -20.86 -10.92
C VAL A 208 6.35 -20.31 -10.01
N ARG A 209 6.68 -19.81 -8.81
CA ARG A 209 5.72 -19.29 -7.83
C ARG A 209 5.61 -17.76 -7.83
N ARG A 210 6.27 -17.05 -8.76
CA ARG A 210 6.23 -15.58 -8.84
C ARG A 210 4.83 -15.03 -9.15
N GLY A 211 4.01 -15.78 -9.90
CA GLY A 211 2.61 -15.42 -10.13
C GLY A 211 1.83 -15.32 -8.81
N ILE A 212 1.94 -16.35 -7.97
CA ILE A 212 1.30 -16.41 -6.64
C ILE A 212 1.85 -15.30 -5.73
N ALA A 213 3.16 -15.10 -5.71
CA ALA A 213 3.80 -14.02 -4.95
C ALA A 213 3.30 -12.63 -5.37
N SER A 214 3.10 -12.40 -6.67
CA SER A 214 2.54 -11.13 -7.18
C SER A 214 1.08 -10.96 -6.75
N GLY A 215 0.29 -12.04 -6.71
CA GLY A 215 -1.06 -12.05 -6.16
C GLY A 215 -1.08 -11.61 -4.69
N PHE A 216 -0.29 -12.26 -3.83
CA PHE A 216 -0.12 -11.85 -2.43
C PHE A 216 0.24 -10.38 -2.30
N ARG A 217 1.23 -9.92 -3.07
CA ARG A 217 1.68 -8.53 -3.05
C ARG A 217 0.54 -7.56 -3.41
N ALA A 218 -0.18 -7.82 -4.49
CA ALA A 218 -1.30 -6.99 -4.92
C ALA A 218 -2.42 -6.98 -3.89
N THR A 219 -2.78 -8.14 -3.33
CA THR A 219 -3.79 -8.24 -2.27
C THR A 219 -3.41 -7.43 -1.04
N PHE A 220 -2.21 -7.62 -0.49
CA PHE A 220 -1.75 -6.90 0.71
C PHE A 220 -1.67 -5.40 0.47
N PHE A 221 -1.21 -4.98 -0.72
CA PHE A 221 -1.21 -3.57 -1.11
C PHE A 221 -2.63 -2.99 -1.13
N ASN A 222 -3.57 -3.63 -1.84
CA ASN A 222 -4.95 -3.14 -1.97
C ASN A 222 -5.69 -3.13 -0.64
N VAL A 223 -5.56 -4.18 0.18
CA VAL A 223 -6.16 -4.24 1.52
C VAL A 223 -5.62 -3.09 2.37
N GLY A 224 -4.30 -2.88 2.40
CA GLY A 224 -3.69 -1.77 3.13
C GLY A 224 -4.18 -0.41 2.63
N TYR A 225 -4.24 -0.22 1.32
CA TYR A 225 -4.70 1.02 0.69
C TYR A 225 -6.18 1.33 1.01
N THR A 226 -7.06 0.33 0.99
CA THR A 226 -8.49 0.49 1.34
C THR A 226 -8.71 0.76 2.83
N ILE A 227 -7.92 0.14 3.72
CA ILE A 227 -7.97 0.41 5.16
C ILE A 227 -7.49 1.84 5.46
N SER A 228 -6.52 2.35 4.69
CA SER A 228 -5.93 3.68 4.90
C SER A 228 -6.96 4.79 5.08
N LEU A 229 -7.92 4.89 4.16
CA LEU A 229 -8.94 5.95 4.20
C LEU A 229 -9.85 5.83 5.43
N ASN A 230 -10.31 4.61 5.73
CA ASN A 230 -11.13 4.34 6.92
C ASN A 230 -10.41 4.74 8.20
N LEU A 231 -9.15 4.36 8.31
CA LEU A 231 -8.32 4.67 9.47
C LEU A 231 -8.10 6.18 9.58
N ALA A 232 -7.85 6.87 8.46
CA ALA A 232 -7.73 8.32 8.43
C ALA A 232 -9.00 9.03 8.93
N ILE A 233 -10.18 8.58 8.50
CA ILE A 233 -11.48 9.11 8.96
C ILE A 233 -11.67 8.85 10.45
N LEU A 234 -11.38 7.64 10.92
CA LEU A 234 -11.48 7.26 12.33
C LEU A 234 -10.57 8.13 13.21
N ILE A 235 -9.32 8.33 12.79
CA ILE A 235 -8.37 9.19 13.50
C ILE A 235 -8.85 10.65 13.51
N THR A 236 -9.33 11.15 12.36
CA THR A 236 -9.89 12.50 12.25
C THR A 236 -11.10 12.67 13.19
N THR A 237 -11.85 11.59 13.44
CA THR A 237 -13.03 11.60 14.31
C THR A 237 -12.70 11.89 15.78
N PHE A 238 -11.47 11.63 16.23
CA PHE A 238 -11.03 12.02 17.58
C PHE A 238 -10.98 13.54 17.78
N THR A 239 -10.84 14.29 16.70
CA THR A 239 -10.75 15.75 16.72
C THR A 239 -11.99 16.44 16.14
N VAL A 240 -12.67 15.80 15.19
CA VAL A 240 -13.77 16.35 14.40
C VAL A 240 -14.97 15.41 14.49
N PRO A 241 -16.22 15.87 14.70
CA PRO A 241 -17.38 14.97 14.69
C PRO A 241 -17.51 14.16 13.40
N TYR A 242 -17.83 12.86 13.50
CA TYR A 242 -17.92 11.94 12.35
C TYR A 242 -18.88 12.44 11.24
N ALA A 243 -20.02 13.04 11.64
CA ALA A 243 -20.99 13.62 10.72
C ALA A 243 -20.38 14.73 9.85
N LEU A 244 -19.47 15.53 10.41
CA LEU A 244 -18.81 16.63 9.70
C LEU A 244 -17.79 16.09 8.69
N VAL A 245 -16.97 15.11 9.10
CA VAL A 245 -15.98 14.47 8.21
C VAL A 245 -16.66 13.81 7.01
N THR A 246 -17.73 13.05 7.26
CA THR A 246 -18.48 12.37 6.19
C THR A 246 -19.21 13.36 5.27
N GLN A 247 -19.75 14.46 5.80
CA GLN A 247 -20.36 15.52 4.99
C GLN A 247 -19.32 16.22 4.11
N ILE A 248 -18.16 16.58 4.64
CA ILE A 248 -17.05 17.19 3.89
C ILE A 248 -16.60 16.27 2.74
N ILE A 249 -16.47 14.97 2.99
CA ILE A 249 -16.07 14.01 1.95
C ILE A 249 -17.14 13.87 0.86
N ARG A 250 -18.44 13.95 1.22
CA ARG A 250 -19.56 13.78 0.27
C ARG A 250 -19.87 15.03 -0.55
N SER A 251 -19.84 16.22 0.05
CA SER A 251 -20.30 17.46 -0.56
C SER A 251 -19.24 18.57 -0.66
N GLY A 252 -18.02 18.33 -0.17
CA GLY A 252 -17.05 19.41 0.08
C GLY A 252 -17.57 20.39 1.14
N CYS A 253 -17.04 21.62 1.16
CA CYS A 253 -17.54 22.68 2.07
C CYS A 253 -18.79 23.43 1.53
N ASN A 254 -19.50 22.90 0.52
CA ASN A 254 -20.77 23.50 0.08
C ASN A 254 -21.81 23.41 1.22
N GLY A 255 -22.14 24.56 1.83
CA GLY A 255 -23.07 24.64 2.95
C GLY A 255 -22.48 24.32 4.33
N ILE A 256 -21.15 24.35 4.48
CA ILE A 256 -20.44 24.10 5.75
C ILE A 256 -19.81 25.41 6.26
N SER A 257 -19.82 25.63 7.58
CA SER A 257 -19.27 26.86 8.18
C SER A 257 -17.74 26.94 8.02
N ALA A 258 -17.20 28.14 7.87
CA ALA A 258 -15.75 28.35 7.81
C ALA A 258 -15.02 27.82 9.05
N ALA A 259 -15.67 27.85 10.22
CA ALA A 259 -15.14 27.29 11.46
C ALA A 259 -14.95 25.76 11.38
N ASP A 260 -15.87 25.07 10.72
CA ASP A 260 -15.84 23.61 10.55
C ASP A 260 -14.76 23.17 9.56
N CYS A 261 -14.53 23.95 8.49
CA CYS A 261 -13.44 23.69 7.55
C CYS A 261 -12.06 23.90 8.22
N ILE A 262 -11.93 24.86 9.17
CA ILE A 262 -10.71 25.03 10.00
C ILE A 262 -10.52 23.85 10.96
N LEU A 263 -11.59 23.39 11.59
CA LEU A 263 -11.57 22.25 12.52
C LEU A 263 -11.16 20.95 11.78
N PHE A 264 -11.63 20.77 10.55
CA PHE A 264 -11.19 19.69 9.67
C PHE A 264 -9.69 19.77 9.33
N ALA A 265 -9.16 20.96 9.05
CA ALA A 265 -7.72 21.15 8.79
C ALA A 265 -6.86 20.76 10.01
N GLN A 266 -7.32 21.02 11.24
CA GLN A 266 -6.66 20.52 12.45
C GLN A 266 -6.73 18.99 12.56
N GLY A 267 -7.85 18.38 12.16
CA GLY A 267 -7.98 16.94 12.07
C GLY A 267 -6.99 16.31 11.09
N LEU A 268 -6.75 16.95 9.94
CA LEU A 268 -5.74 16.50 8.96
C LEU A 268 -4.34 16.41 9.58
N LYS A 269 -3.93 17.41 10.37
CA LYS A 269 -2.63 17.40 11.06
C LYS A 269 -2.48 16.17 11.95
N THR A 270 -3.49 15.91 12.78
CA THR A 270 -3.50 14.77 13.71
C THR A 270 -3.44 13.45 12.95
N THR A 271 -4.23 13.35 11.87
CA THR A 271 -4.23 12.18 11.00
C THR A 271 -2.86 11.92 10.36
N TYR A 272 -2.20 12.94 9.81
CA TYR A 272 -0.86 12.79 9.25
C TYR A 272 0.17 12.35 10.30
N LEU A 273 0.06 12.83 11.54
CA LEU A 273 0.95 12.43 12.63
C LEU A 273 0.79 10.94 12.98
N TRP A 274 -0.45 10.45 13.09
CA TRP A 274 -0.73 9.04 13.34
C TRP A 274 -0.28 8.14 12.17
N LEU A 275 -0.52 8.57 10.93
CA LEU A 275 -0.05 7.85 9.74
C LEU A 275 1.49 7.81 9.69
N ALA A 276 2.18 8.89 10.10
CA ALA A 276 3.62 8.90 10.24
C ALA A 276 4.09 7.86 11.27
N GLY A 277 3.48 7.83 12.45
CA GLY A 277 3.75 6.81 13.48
C GLY A 277 3.53 5.39 12.97
N LEU A 278 2.40 5.13 12.31
CA LEU A 278 2.10 3.82 11.72
C LEU A 278 3.13 3.43 10.65
N ASN A 279 3.57 4.38 9.82
CA ASN A 279 4.58 4.12 8.81
C ASN A 279 5.96 3.83 9.42
N THR A 280 6.32 4.47 10.54
CA THR A 280 7.57 4.14 11.23
C THR A 280 7.57 2.69 11.72
N LEU A 281 6.42 2.14 12.12
CA LEU A 281 6.30 0.73 12.47
C LEU A 281 6.55 -0.20 11.28
N ALA A 282 6.35 0.26 10.04
CA ALA A 282 6.68 -0.50 8.83
C ALA A 282 8.19 -0.76 8.67
N ILE A 283 9.04 0.01 9.36
CA ILE A 283 10.49 -0.19 9.36
C ILE A 283 10.86 -1.52 10.03
N LEU A 284 10.13 -1.92 11.08
CA LEU A 284 10.38 -3.17 11.83
C LEU A 284 10.31 -4.43 10.92
N PRO A 285 9.20 -4.70 10.20
CA PRO A 285 9.15 -5.84 9.27
C PRO A 285 10.09 -5.68 8.08
N SER A 286 10.53 -4.47 7.74
CA SER A 286 11.59 -4.25 6.74
C SER A 286 12.93 -4.76 7.25
N MET A 287 13.30 -4.44 8.50
CA MET A 287 14.55 -4.87 9.13
C MET A 287 14.59 -6.38 9.42
N LEU A 288 13.44 -7.00 9.68
CA LEU A 288 13.32 -8.44 9.96
C LEU A 288 13.64 -9.35 8.75
N ARG A 289 13.84 -8.78 7.56
CA ARG A 289 14.09 -9.53 6.31
C ARG A 289 15.47 -10.17 6.21
N GLY A 290 16.41 -9.81 7.10
CA GLY A 290 17.79 -10.30 7.06
C GLY A 290 18.60 -9.72 5.90
N ARG A 291 19.91 -9.51 6.08
CA ARG A 291 20.79 -9.14 4.97
C ARG A 291 20.92 -10.35 4.04
N ARG A 292 20.77 -10.16 2.73
CA ARG A 292 21.16 -11.16 1.72
C ARG A 292 22.59 -11.63 2.03
N THR A 293 22.73 -12.82 2.60
CA THR A 293 24.01 -13.51 2.64
C THR A 293 24.32 -13.91 1.21
N ASN A 294 25.48 -13.51 0.69
CA ASN A 294 25.95 -13.73 -0.69
C ASN A 294 26.26 -15.22 -1.01
N ALA A 295 25.38 -16.15 -0.61
CA ALA A 295 25.60 -17.58 -0.68
C ALA A 295 24.50 -18.27 -1.49
N GLN A 296 24.42 -17.93 -2.78
CA GLN A 296 24.01 -18.87 -3.83
C GLN A 296 24.48 -18.29 -5.17
N LYS A 297 25.78 -18.45 -5.44
CA LYS A 297 26.20 -18.66 -6.83
C LYS A 297 25.43 -19.89 -7.31
N PRO A 298 24.74 -19.85 -8.46
CA PRO A 298 24.25 -21.07 -9.06
C PRO A 298 25.46 -21.96 -9.34
N THR A 299 25.57 -23.08 -8.62
CA THR A 299 26.52 -24.15 -8.95
C THR A 299 26.11 -24.72 -10.30
N LEU A 300 26.58 -24.09 -11.36
CA LEU A 300 26.73 -24.67 -12.69
C LEU A 300 27.87 -25.68 -12.63
N SER A 301 27.62 -26.81 -12.00
CA SER A 301 28.49 -27.98 -12.04
C SER A 301 27.64 -29.17 -11.66
N LEU A 302 27.22 -29.95 -12.67
CA LEU A 302 26.93 -31.38 -12.67
C LEU A 302 26.02 -31.71 -13.87
N ILE A 303 26.49 -31.39 -15.09
CA ILE A 303 26.14 -32.13 -16.32
C ILE A 303 27.42 -32.20 -17.17
N VAL A 304 28.33 -33.05 -16.70
CA VAL A 304 29.52 -33.61 -17.36
C VAL A 304 29.55 -35.00 -16.71
N ASP A 305 29.09 -36.07 -17.35
CA ASP A 305 29.67 -36.84 -18.47
C ASP A 305 28.70 -38.02 -18.76
N PRO A 306 29.00 -38.92 -19.71
CA PRO A 306 29.50 -38.74 -21.08
C PRO A 306 28.51 -39.27 -22.14
#